data_AF-A0A972Y6B8-F1
#
_entry.id   AF-A0A972Y6B8-F1
#
_cell.length_a   1.000
_cell.length_b   1.000
_cell.length_c   1.000
_cell.angle_alpha   90.00
_cell.angle_beta   90.00
_cell.angle_gamma   90.00
#
_symmetry.space_group_name_H-M   'P 1'
#
loop_
_entity.id
_entity.type
_entity.pdbx_description
1 polymer ?
#
loop_
_entity_poly.entity_id
_entity_poly.type
_entity_poly.pdbx_seq_one_letter_code
_entity_poly.pdbx_strand_id
1 'polypeptide(L)'
;MSIYEDYLKEIEERKAQGLHPKPIDDEALASALINQIIDLDNPYRKDSLNFFIYNILPGTTSAAGVKAKFLKEIILGDIKVEEISPTFAFEQLSHMKGGPSVEVLLDLTLGNDAAIANQAAEVLKTQVFLYEADTERLEKAMQSGSSIAKEIIESYAQAEFFTKLPDIDEEIQVVTYVAGIGDISTDLLSPGADAHSRSDRELHGQSIFEHNKDMQQEVLALKEKHPDKRIMLIAEKGTMGVGSSRMSGVNNVALWTGVSSSPYVPFINIAPVIAGTNGIAPIFLTTVGVTGGIGVDLKNWVKQKDENGNTIVDKDGEPVLKQVYSVETGTVLTINTKNKKLYSGDQELKDISAALTPQKMEFIKAGGSYAVVFGKKLQTFACKVLGIDIPQVYAPSKEISIEGQGLTAVEKIFNKNAVGTTPGKTLHTGSNVRVEVNIVGSQDTTGLMTSQELEMMAATIISPIVDAGYQSGCHT
;
A
#
# COMPACT_ATOMS: atom_id res chain seq x y z
N MET A 1 11.82 16.72 -32.56
CA MET A 1 12.14 16.87 -31.14
C MET A 1 12.39 15.47 -30.63
N SER A 2 13.49 15.25 -29.91
CA SER A 2 13.73 13.92 -29.31
C SER A 2 12.78 13.72 -28.13
N ILE A 3 12.42 12.48 -27.81
CA ILE A 3 11.52 12.16 -26.68
C ILE A 3 12.00 12.75 -25.34
N TYR A 4 13.33 12.87 -25.17
CA TYR A 4 13.93 13.49 -24.00
C TYR A 4 13.74 15.01 -23.97
N GLU A 5 13.82 15.70 -25.12
CA GLU A 5 13.54 17.15 -25.21
C GLU A 5 12.07 17.44 -24.90
N ASP A 6 11.15 16.58 -25.37
CA ASP A 6 9.73 16.68 -25.03
C ASP A 6 9.52 16.51 -23.52
N TYR A 7 10.25 15.57 -22.89
CA TYR A 7 10.23 15.37 -21.44
C TYR A 7 10.79 16.58 -20.67
N LEU A 8 11.90 17.19 -21.11
CA LEU A 8 12.43 18.42 -20.51
C LEU A 8 11.43 19.58 -20.61
N LYS A 9 10.69 19.66 -21.72
CA LYS A 9 9.63 20.66 -21.88
C LYS A 9 8.48 20.40 -20.92
N GLU A 10 8.04 19.15 -20.77
CA GLU A 10 7.02 18.76 -19.78
C GLU A 10 7.47 19.12 -18.35
N ILE A 11 8.75 18.89 -18.01
CA ILE A 11 9.32 19.26 -16.71
C ILE A 11 9.16 20.76 -16.44
N GLU A 12 9.48 21.63 -17.41
CA GLU A 12 9.34 23.07 -17.23
C GLU A 12 7.85 23.51 -17.15
N GLU A 13 6.96 22.87 -17.90
CA GLU A 13 5.50 23.11 -17.82
C GLU A 13 4.92 22.69 -16.46
N ARG A 14 5.40 21.57 -15.89
CA ARG A 14 5.01 21.07 -14.56
C ARG A 14 5.57 21.93 -13.44
N LYS A 15 6.81 22.38 -13.57
CA LYS A 15 7.46 23.28 -12.62
C LYS A 15 6.70 24.61 -12.48
N ALA A 16 6.12 25.13 -13.56
CA ALA A 16 5.24 26.29 -13.51
C ALA A 16 3.97 26.09 -12.65
N GLN A 17 3.58 24.83 -12.41
CA GLN A 17 2.47 24.42 -11.54
C GLN A 17 2.95 23.97 -10.14
N GLY A 18 4.24 24.10 -9.85
CA GLY A 18 4.85 23.63 -8.60
C GLY A 18 4.93 22.11 -8.48
N LEU A 19 4.94 21.39 -9.62
CA LEU A 19 5.02 19.93 -9.68
C LEU A 19 6.43 19.47 -10.06
N HIS A 20 6.79 18.27 -9.61
CA HIS A 20 8.02 17.59 -9.98
C HIS A 20 7.89 16.94 -11.38
N PRO A 21 8.99 16.43 -11.97
CA PRO A 21 8.93 15.63 -13.19
C PRO A 21 7.92 14.49 -13.04
N LYS A 22 7.09 14.29 -14.07
CA LYS A 22 6.15 13.16 -14.08
C LYS A 22 6.95 11.85 -14.03
N PRO A 23 6.52 10.85 -13.23
CA PRO A 23 7.16 9.54 -13.21
C PRO A 23 7.14 8.88 -14.59
N ILE A 24 8.22 8.17 -14.90
CA ILE A 24 8.45 7.53 -16.20
C ILE A 24 7.90 6.11 -16.15
N ASP A 25 6.92 5.81 -17.00
CA ASP A 25 6.26 4.50 -17.15
C ASP A 25 6.42 3.88 -18.55
N ASP A 26 6.92 4.66 -19.52
CA ASP A 26 7.11 4.22 -20.90
C ASP A 26 8.56 3.78 -21.23
N GLU A 27 8.66 2.73 -22.04
CA GLU A 27 9.94 2.14 -22.48
C GLU A 27 10.77 3.09 -23.35
N ALA A 28 10.13 3.95 -24.15
CA ALA A 28 10.84 4.79 -25.12
C ALA A 28 11.68 5.86 -24.41
N LEU A 29 11.12 6.55 -23.43
CA LEU A 29 11.83 7.52 -22.62
C LEU A 29 12.88 6.84 -21.74
N ALA A 30 12.55 5.74 -21.07
CA ALA A 30 13.50 4.98 -20.27
C ALA A 30 14.73 4.52 -21.07
N SER A 31 14.52 4.05 -22.31
CA SER A 31 15.61 3.66 -23.23
C SER A 31 16.45 4.85 -23.67
N ALA A 32 15.83 6.01 -23.91
CA ALA A 32 16.56 7.24 -24.23
C ALA A 32 17.47 7.68 -23.08
N LEU A 33 17.00 7.58 -21.82
CA LEU A 33 17.83 7.84 -20.64
C LEU A 33 19.03 6.88 -20.58
N ILE A 34 18.81 5.58 -20.78
CA ILE A 34 19.90 4.58 -20.75
C ILE A 34 20.96 4.87 -21.82
N ASN A 35 20.54 5.20 -23.05
CA ASN A 35 21.48 5.56 -24.11
C ASN A 35 22.33 6.78 -23.73
N GLN A 36 21.75 7.79 -23.09
CA GLN A 36 22.47 8.96 -22.58
C GLN A 36 23.36 8.64 -21.37
N ILE A 37 23.01 7.63 -20.56
CA ILE A 37 23.81 7.17 -19.43
C ILE A 37 25.10 6.46 -19.89
N ILE A 38 24.98 5.66 -20.96
CA ILE A 38 26.11 4.91 -21.56
C ILE A 38 27.07 5.86 -22.28
N ASP A 39 26.55 6.91 -22.92
CA ASP A 39 27.33 7.96 -23.57
C ASP A 39 27.95 8.92 -22.53
N LEU A 40 29.20 8.66 -22.15
CA LEU A 40 29.91 9.42 -21.10
C LEU A 40 30.06 10.92 -21.40
N ASP A 41 30.05 11.29 -22.69
CA ASP A 41 30.19 12.68 -23.14
C ASP A 41 28.83 13.39 -23.29
N ASN A 42 27.73 12.69 -22.99
CA ASN A 42 26.40 13.25 -23.14
C ASN A 42 26.14 14.39 -22.14
N PRO A 43 25.73 15.58 -22.60
CA PRO A 43 25.53 16.73 -21.71
C PRO A 43 24.40 16.51 -20.68
N TYR A 44 23.48 15.59 -20.96
CA TYR A 44 22.34 15.29 -20.10
C TYR A 44 22.55 14.09 -19.18
N ARG A 45 23.69 13.39 -19.29
CA ARG A 45 23.98 12.13 -18.58
C ARG A 45 23.65 12.18 -17.10
N LYS A 46 24.02 13.26 -16.41
CA LYS A 46 23.78 13.43 -14.97
C LYS A 46 22.28 13.47 -14.62
N ASP A 47 21.48 14.19 -15.39
CA ASP A 47 20.05 14.29 -15.15
C ASP A 47 19.37 12.96 -15.53
N SER A 48 19.80 12.33 -16.62
CA SER A 48 19.31 11.01 -17.04
C SER A 48 19.60 9.92 -16.01
N LEU A 49 20.79 9.94 -15.39
CA LEU A 49 21.10 9.08 -14.23
C LEU A 49 20.12 9.33 -13.08
N ASN A 50 19.84 10.60 -12.75
CA ASN A 50 18.91 10.95 -11.68
C ASN A 50 17.50 10.41 -11.97
N PHE A 51 16.97 10.68 -13.18
CA PHE A 51 15.64 10.20 -13.58
C PHE A 51 15.57 8.67 -13.62
N PHE A 52 16.61 8.00 -14.10
CA PHE A 52 16.68 6.54 -14.11
C PHE A 52 16.61 5.94 -12.69
N ILE A 53 17.35 6.51 -11.74
CA ILE A 53 17.43 6.01 -10.37
C ILE A 53 16.13 6.32 -9.62
N TYR A 54 15.64 7.56 -9.69
CA TYR A 54 14.62 8.08 -8.76
C TYR A 54 13.24 8.31 -9.37
N ASN A 55 13.08 8.22 -10.69
CA ASN A 55 11.84 8.64 -11.35
C ASN A 55 11.22 7.62 -12.33
N ILE A 56 11.76 6.39 -12.41
CA ILE A 56 11.12 5.29 -13.15
C ILE A 56 10.17 4.52 -12.23
N LEU A 57 8.92 4.35 -12.64
CA LEU A 57 7.93 3.57 -11.89
C LEU A 57 8.27 2.07 -11.88
N PRO A 58 8.07 1.38 -10.75
CA PRO A 58 8.29 -0.06 -10.61
C PRO A 58 7.09 -0.86 -11.16
N GLY A 59 7.04 -2.17 -10.86
CA GLY A 59 5.93 -3.02 -11.26
C GLY A 59 6.03 -3.49 -12.71
N THR A 60 4.90 -3.63 -13.40
CA THR A 60 4.84 -4.13 -14.79
C THR A 60 4.75 -3.03 -15.84
N THR A 61 5.16 -1.79 -15.53
CA THR A 61 5.27 -0.74 -16.55
C THR A 61 6.33 -1.12 -17.59
N SER A 62 6.20 -0.60 -18.81
CA SER A 62 7.20 -0.86 -19.86
C SER A 62 8.58 -0.27 -19.50
N ALA A 63 8.62 0.90 -18.83
CA ALA A 63 9.84 1.47 -18.28
C ALA A 63 10.52 0.55 -17.24
N ALA A 64 9.74 -0.07 -16.34
CA ALA A 64 10.28 -1.04 -15.38
C ALA A 64 10.94 -2.24 -16.09
N GLY A 65 10.36 -2.69 -17.20
CA GLY A 65 10.94 -3.76 -18.03
C GLY A 65 12.35 -3.43 -18.53
N VAL A 66 12.54 -2.22 -19.07
CA VAL A 66 13.85 -1.78 -19.56
C VAL A 66 14.82 -1.51 -18.40
N LYS A 67 14.35 -0.87 -17.32
CA LYS A 67 15.16 -0.61 -16.13
C LYS A 67 15.70 -1.92 -15.54
N ALA A 68 14.86 -2.94 -15.37
CA ALA A 68 15.29 -4.22 -14.82
C ALA A 68 16.37 -4.90 -15.69
N LYS A 69 16.20 -4.89 -17.01
CA LYS A 69 17.18 -5.46 -17.96
C LYS A 69 18.52 -4.72 -17.91
N PHE A 70 18.52 -3.40 -17.89
CA PHE A 70 19.75 -2.61 -17.79
C PHE A 70 20.48 -2.85 -16.45
N LEU A 71 19.74 -2.95 -15.34
CA LEU A 71 20.32 -3.31 -14.04
C LEU A 71 20.94 -4.72 -14.06
N LYS A 72 20.32 -5.67 -14.77
CA LYS A 72 20.87 -7.03 -14.99
C LYS A 72 22.22 -6.98 -15.72
N GLU A 73 22.32 -6.21 -16.79
CA GLU A 73 23.56 -6.05 -17.57
C GLU A 73 24.69 -5.45 -16.72
N ILE A 74 24.37 -4.51 -15.82
CA ILE A 74 25.33 -3.96 -14.85
C ILE A 74 25.79 -5.03 -13.86
N ILE A 75 24.87 -5.85 -13.34
CA ILE A 75 25.19 -6.91 -12.38
C ILE A 75 26.08 -7.99 -13.02
N LEU A 76 25.82 -8.36 -14.27
CA LEU A 76 26.61 -9.32 -15.04
C LEU A 76 27.97 -8.77 -15.49
N GLY A 77 28.15 -7.44 -15.41
CA GLY A 77 29.37 -6.75 -15.82
C GLY A 77 29.47 -6.51 -17.33
N ASP A 78 28.37 -6.71 -18.07
CA ASP A 78 28.27 -6.46 -19.51
C ASP A 78 28.35 -4.95 -19.81
N ILE A 79 27.78 -4.14 -18.91
CA ILE A 79 27.84 -2.67 -18.96
C ILE A 79 28.41 -2.14 -17.63
N LYS A 80 29.26 -1.12 -17.71
CA LYS A 80 29.79 -0.41 -16.53
C LYS A 80 29.25 1.00 -16.48
N VAL A 81 28.59 1.33 -15.37
CA VAL A 81 28.15 2.68 -15.02
C VAL A 81 28.78 3.02 -13.68
N GLU A 82 29.68 4.01 -13.63
CA GLU A 82 30.45 4.33 -12.41
C GLU A 82 29.56 4.61 -11.20
N GLU A 83 28.41 5.24 -11.43
CA GLU A 83 27.44 5.63 -10.41
C GLU A 83 26.53 4.47 -9.96
N ILE A 84 26.50 3.35 -10.69
CA ILE A 84 25.66 2.19 -10.39
C ILE A 84 26.52 0.95 -10.25
N SER A 85 26.95 0.69 -9.02
CA SER A 85 27.62 -0.57 -8.68
C SER A 85 26.67 -1.77 -8.78
N PRO A 86 27.17 -3.01 -8.95
CA PRO A 86 26.33 -4.21 -8.89
C PRO A 86 25.49 -4.32 -7.61
N THR A 87 26.05 -3.97 -6.46
CA THR A 87 25.32 -3.94 -5.18
C THR A 87 24.17 -2.92 -5.22
N PHE A 88 24.41 -1.73 -5.77
CA PHE A 88 23.37 -0.72 -5.91
C PHE A 88 22.30 -1.15 -6.94
N ALA A 89 22.68 -1.86 -8.00
CA ALA A 89 21.74 -2.42 -8.96
C ALA A 89 20.81 -3.48 -8.32
N PHE A 90 21.35 -4.34 -7.45
CA PHE A 90 20.53 -5.25 -6.64
C PHE A 90 19.58 -4.50 -5.70
N GLU A 91 20.05 -3.44 -5.06
CA GLU A 91 19.19 -2.57 -4.24
C GLU A 91 18.05 -1.97 -5.08
N GLN A 92 18.34 -1.40 -6.26
CA GLN A 92 17.32 -0.89 -7.17
C GLN A 92 16.28 -1.96 -7.55
N LEU A 93 16.73 -3.17 -7.92
CA LEU A 93 15.82 -4.30 -8.23
C LEU A 93 14.92 -4.64 -7.03
N SER A 94 15.45 -4.61 -5.80
CA SER A 94 14.67 -4.92 -4.59
C SER A 94 13.49 -3.94 -4.37
N HIS A 95 13.63 -2.70 -4.81
CA HIS A 95 12.60 -1.67 -4.70
C HIS A 95 11.59 -1.67 -5.85
N MET A 96 11.82 -2.48 -6.89
CA MET A 96 10.88 -2.65 -8.00
C MET A 96 9.75 -3.65 -7.69
N LYS A 97 9.86 -4.37 -6.56
CA LYS A 97 8.84 -5.17 -5.85
C LYS A 97 8.23 -6.36 -6.59
N GLY A 98 8.31 -6.45 -7.92
CA GLY A 98 7.67 -7.51 -8.70
C GLY A 98 7.93 -7.44 -10.20
N GLY A 99 7.34 -8.37 -10.94
CA GLY A 99 7.26 -8.33 -12.41
C GLY A 99 8.64 -8.49 -13.06
N PRO A 100 9.07 -7.59 -13.97
CA PRO A 100 10.38 -7.67 -14.62
C PRO A 100 11.55 -7.76 -13.65
N SER A 101 11.46 -7.16 -12.46
CA SER A 101 12.51 -7.26 -11.45
C SER A 101 12.63 -8.66 -10.86
N VAL A 102 11.50 -9.35 -10.61
CA VAL A 102 11.48 -10.74 -10.15
C VAL A 102 11.96 -11.69 -11.25
N GLU A 103 11.58 -11.44 -12.50
CA GLU A 103 12.08 -12.20 -13.65
C GLU A 103 13.61 -12.13 -13.72
N VAL A 104 14.18 -10.91 -13.62
CA VAL A 104 15.63 -10.69 -13.59
C VAL A 104 16.28 -11.35 -12.38
N LEU A 105 15.71 -11.22 -11.18
CA LEU A 105 16.25 -11.85 -9.98
C LEU A 105 16.25 -13.38 -10.10
N LEU A 106 15.22 -13.98 -10.69
CA LEU A 106 15.18 -15.41 -10.97
C LEU A 106 16.23 -15.83 -11.99
N ASP A 107 16.41 -15.05 -13.07
CA ASP A 107 17.45 -15.32 -14.07
C ASP A 107 18.86 -15.31 -13.44
N LEU A 108 19.13 -14.33 -12.59
CA LEU A 108 20.41 -14.19 -11.88
C LEU A 108 20.60 -15.32 -10.85
N THR A 109 19.55 -15.63 -10.08
CA THR A 109 19.52 -16.70 -9.07
C THR A 109 19.79 -18.08 -9.68
N LEU A 110 19.24 -18.33 -10.87
CA LEU A 110 19.36 -19.60 -11.58
C LEU A 110 20.53 -19.61 -12.59
N GLY A 111 21.36 -18.56 -12.58
CA GLY A 111 22.55 -18.43 -13.41
C GLY A 111 23.73 -19.27 -12.93
N ASN A 112 24.84 -19.20 -13.67
CA ASN A 112 26.04 -20.01 -13.42
C ASN A 112 27.04 -19.37 -12.43
N ASP A 113 26.97 -18.05 -12.23
CA ASP A 113 27.87 -17.35 -11.30
C ASP A 113 27.32 -17.46 -9.87
N ALA A 114 28.00 -18.23 -9.03
CA ALA A 114 27.54 -18.51 -7.67
C ALA A 114 27.48 -17.24 -6.78
N ALA A 115 28.35 -16.25 -6.99
CA ALA A 115 28.36 -15.04 -6.16
C ALA A 115 27.18 -14.13 -6.52
N ILE A 116 26.87 -14.00 -7.81
CA ILE A 116 25.69 -13.28 -8.31
C ILE A 116 24.41 -14.01 -7.91
N ALA A 117 24.37 -15.33 -8.08
CA ALA A 117 23.21 -16.15 -7.75
C ALA A 117 22.83 -16.04 -6.27
N ASN A 118 23.81 -16.08 -5.36
CA ASN A 118 23.56 -15.91 -3.93
C ASN A 118 23.05 -14.50 -3.59
N GLN A 119 23.63 -13.44 -4.17
CA GLN A 119 23.15 -12.07 -3.95
C GLN A 119 21.72 -11.87 -4.47
N ALA A 120 21.43 -12.40 -5.67
CA ALA A 120 20.09 -12.37 -6.24
C ALA A 120 19.09 -13.14 -5.38
N ALA A 121 19.49 -14.30 -4.83
CA ALA A 121 18.67 -15.09 -3.93
C ALA A 121 18.33 -14.34 -2.64
N GLU A 122 19.30 -13.64 -2.03
CA GLU A 122 19.05 -12.82 -0.84
C GLU A 122 18.04 -11.70 -1.11
N VAL A 123 18.13 -11.04 -2.27
CA VAL A 123 17.11 -10.05 -2.67
C VAL A 123 15.77 -10.74 -2.92
N LEU A 124 15.74 -11.85 -3.67
CA LEU A 124 14.51 -12.56 -4.02
C LEU A 124 13.77 -13.06 -2.77
N LYS A 125 14.47 -13.52 -1.73
CA LYS A 125 13.90 -13.93 -0.43
C LYS A 125 13.10 -12.82 0.26
N THR A 126 13.31 -11.55 -0.10
CA THR A 126 12.55 -10.39 0.43
C THR A 126 11.32 -10.01 -0.41
N GLN A 127 11.18 -10.58 -1.62
CA GLN A 127 10.11 -10.24 -2.56
C GLN A 127 8.86 -11.10 -2.31
N VAL A 128 7.68 -10.51 -2.56
CA VAL A 128 6.39 -11.17 -2.32
C VAL A 128 5.49 -11.25 -3.54
N PHE A 129 5.67 -10.39 -4.54
CA PHE A 129 4.89 -10.41 -5.79
C PHE A 129 5.46 -11.41 -6.79
N LEU A 130 5.53 -12.68 -6.37
CA LEU A 130 5.83 -13.82 -7.24
C LEU A 130 4.50 -14.46 -7.65
N TYR A 131 4.32 -14.62 -8.95
CA TYR A 131 3.15 -15.27 -9.54
C TYR A 131 3.43 -16.75 -9.84
N GLU A 132 2.45 -17.45 -10.39
CA GLU A 132 2.51 -18.89 -10.67
C GLU A 132 3.72 -19.23 -11.55
N ALA A 133 3.99 -18.45 -12.60
CA ALA A 133 5.14 -18.66 -13.46
C ALA A 133 6.49 -18.57 -12.71
N ASP A 134 6.60 -17.62 -11.78
CA ASP A 134 7.82 -17.39 -10.98
C ASP A 134 8.04 -18.53 -9.97
N THR A 135 6.98 -18.89 -9.26
CA THR A 135 7.00 -19.98 -8.27
C THR A 135 7.23 -21.34 -8.92
N GLU A 136 6.67 -21.61 -10.10
CA GLU A 136 6.96 -22.81 -10.88
C GLU A 136 8.43 -22.90 -11.31
N ARG A 137 9.07 -21.78 -11.67
CA ARG A 137 10.51 -21.76 -12.01
C ARG A 137 11.35 -22.18 -10.80
N LEU A 138 11.04 -21.68 -9.61
CA LEU A 138 11.72 -22.06 -8.37
C LEU A 138 11.49 -23.54 -8.03
N GLU A 139 10.26 -24.03 -8.13
CA GLU A 139 9.94 -25.43 -7.88
C GLU A 139 10.71 -26.36 -8.83
N LYS A 140 10.68 -26.09 -10.14
CA LYS A 140 11.41 -26.87 -11.15
C LYS A 140 12.92 -26.86 -10.89
N ALA A 141 13.48 -25.71 -10.51
CA ALA A 141 14.90 -25.59 -10.17
C ALA A 141 15.26 -26.41 -8.92
N MET A 142 14.44 -26.36 -7.87
CA MET A 142 14.64 -27.15 -6.65
C MET A 142 14.55 -28.67 -6.96
N GLN A 143 13.54 -29.09 -7.72
CA GLN A 143 13.37 -30.49 -8.14
C GLN A 143 14.53 -30.98 -9.03
N SER A 144 15.17 -30.07 -9.76
CA SER A 144 16.38 -30.35 -10.54
C SER A 144 17.68 -30.33 -9.71
N GLY A 145 17.59 -30.13 -8.39
CA GLY A 145 18.72 -30.20 -7.46
C GLY A 145 19.38 -28.86 -7.10
N SER A 146 18.79 -27.71 -7.44
CA SER A 146 19.33 -26.40 -7.06
C SER A 146 19.18 -26.18 -5.54
N SER A 147 20.32 -26.08 -4.83
CA SER A 147 20.35 -25.77 -3.40
C SER A 147 19.85 -24.36 -3.12
N ILE A 148 20.19 -23.39 -3.97
CA ILE A 148 19.75 -21.99 -3.81
C ILE A 148 18.22 -21.89 -3.94
N ALA A 149 17.63 -22.58 -4.93
CA ALA A 149 16.18 -22.61 -5.08
C ALA A 149 15.50 -23.25 -3.86
N LYS A 150 16.10 -24.33 -3.32
CA LYS A 150 15.63 -24.95 -2.08
C LYS A 150 15.66 -23.97 -0.90
N GLU A 151 16.77 -23.25 -0.71
CA GLU A 151 16.91 -22.25 0.37
C GLU A 151 15.89 -21.11 0.25
N ILE A 152 15.60 -20.65 -0.97
CA ILE A 152 14.56 -19.62 -1.20
C ILE A 152 13.18 -20.17 -0.81
N ILE A 153 12.85 -21.39 -1.22
CA ILE A 153 11.57 -22.02 -0.87
C ILE A 153 11.48 -22.26 0.64
N GLU A 154 12.54 -22.69 1.30
CA GLU A 154 12.59 -22.82 2.77
C GLU A 154 12.39 -21.46 3.48
N SER A 155 13.03 -20.40 2.98
CA SER A 155 12.85 -19.02 3.47
C SER A 155 11.39 -18.56 3.31
N TYR A 156 10.75 -18.86 2.18
CA TYR A 156 9.33 -18.56 1.97
C TYR A 156 8.38 -19.39 2.84
N ALA A 157 8.70 -20.65 3.13
CA ALA A 157 7.92 -21.48 4.05
C ALA A 157 7.93 -20.93 5.49
N GLN A 158 9.04 -20.30 5.90
CA GLN A 158 9.17 -19.58 7.18
C GLN A 158 8.71 -18.11 7.09
N ALA A 159 8.23 -17.67 5.91
CA ALA A 159 7.83 -16.32 5.59
C ALA A 159 8.87 -15.26 6.06
N GLU A 160 10.15 -15.50 5.77
CA GLU A 160 11.24 -14.62 6.23
C GLU A 160 11.15 -13.20 5.69
N PHE A 161 10.58 -12.99 4.51
CA PHE A 161 10.23 -11.66 3.97
C PHE A 161 9.32 -10.84 4.90
N PHE A 162 8.61 -11.49 5.83
CA PHE A 162 7.76 -10.85 6.83
C PHE A 162 8.36 -10.92 8.23
N THR A 163 8.87 -12.08 8.66
CA THR A 163 9.39 -12.26 10.02
C THR A 163 10.68 -11.49 10.26
N LYS A 164 11.48 -11.22 9.21
CA LYS A 164 12.69 -10.39 9.29
C LYS A 164 12.42 -8.88 9.13
N LEU A 165 11.18 -8.47 8.86
CA LEU A 165 10.84 -7.04 8.89
C LEU A 165 10.97 -6.49 10.32
N PRO A 166 11.36 -5.21 10.47
CA PRO A 166 11.32 -4.55 11.77
C PRO A 166 9.96 -4.71 12.45
N ASP A 167 9.97 -4.85 13.77
CA ASP A 167 8.74 -4.81 14.53
C ASP A 167 8.13 -3.41 14.50
N ILE A 168 6.81 -3.35 14.70
CA ILE A 168 6.10 -2.08 14.74
C ILE A 168 6.53 -1.33 16.01
N ASP A 169 6.77 -0.03 15.86
CA ASP A 169 7.04 0.85 16.98
C ASP A 169 5.97 0.67 18.08
N GLU A 170 6.43 0.46 19.31
CA GLU A 170 5.54 0.34 20.48
C GLU A 170 4.73 1.62 20.65
N GLU A 171 5.36 2.78 20.38
CA GLU A 171 4.74 4.10 20.45
C GLU A 171 4.88 4.84 19.13
N ILE A 172 3.75 5.26 18.59
CA ILE A 172 3.68 6.08 17.39
C ILE A 172 3.17 7.45 17.80
N GLN A 173 4.08 8.42 17.76
CA GLN A 173 3.74 9.83 18.02
C GLN A 173 2.97 10.41 16.84
N VAL A 174 1.83 11.03 17.13
CA VAL A 174 1.00 11.68 16.14
C VAL A 174 0.67 13.11 16.56
N VAL A 175 0.46 13.98 15.58
CA VAL A 175 -0.07 15.32 15.77
C VAL A 175 -1.38 15.44 15.00
N THR A 176 -2.43 15.95 15.65
CA THR A 176 -3.75 16.03 15.05
C THR A 176 -3.86 17.20 14.07
N TYR A 177 -4.60 16.97 12.98
CA TYR A 177 -5.07 18.02 12.08
C TYR A 177 -6.56 17.80 11.80
N VAL A 178 -7.41 18.70 12.27
CA VAL A 178 -8.86 18.65 12.03
C VAL A 178 -9.14 19.19 10.64
N ALA A 179 -9.45 18.28 9.71
CA ALA A 179 -9.72 18.63 8.31
C ALA A 179 -11.14 19.16 8.09
N GLY A 180 -12.04 18.97 9.07
CA GLY A 180 -13.41 19.45 8.97
C GLY A 180 -14.24 19.04 10.19
N ILE A 181 -15.35 19.76 10.39
CA ILE A 181 -16.38 19.43 11.39
C ILE A 181 -17.55 18.76 10.66
N GLY A 182 -18.00 17.61 11.16
CA GLY A 182 -18.99 16.76 10.52
C GLY A 182 -18.35 15.66 9.69
N ASP A 183 -19.16 14.96 8.89
CA ASP A 183 -18.68 13.87 8.05
C ASP A 183 -17.75 14.41 6.95
N ILE A 184 -16.56 13.82 6.83
CA ILE A 184 -15.63 14.11 5.74
C ILE A 184 -15.86 13.10 4.64
N SER A 185 -16.32 13.58 3.49
CA SER A 185 -16.51 12.74 2.32
C SER A 185 -15.20 12.44 1.60
N THR A 186 -15.18 11.38 0.80
CA THR A 186 -14.06 11.14 -0.13
C THR A 186 -13.90 12.23 -1.18
N ASP A 187 -14.94 13.03 -1.43
CA ASP A 187 -14.85 14.16 -2.36
C ASP A 187 -14.01 15.31 -1.78
N LEU A 188 -14.07 15.57 -0.47
CA LEU A 188 -13.16 16.55 0.16
C LEU A 188 -11.69 16.15 -0.02
N LEU A 189 -11.41 14.85 -0.01
CA LEU A 189 -10.05 14.30 -0.11
C LEU A 189 -9.58 14.13 -1.56
N SER A 190 -10.52 13.92 -2.48
CA SER A 190 -10.29 13.65 -3.90
C SER A 190 -11.57 14.00 -4.66
N PRO A 191 -11.74 15.25 -5.12
CA PRO A 191 -12.97 15.71 -5.74
C PRO A 191 -13.31 14.93 -7.01
N GLY A 192 -14.62 14.75 -7.26
CA GLY A 192 -15.11 14.04 -8.45
C GLY A 192 -14.75 14.75 -9.77
N ALA A 193 -14.75 16.08 -9.77
CA ALA A 193 -14.41 16.90 -10.95
C ALA A 193 -12.97 16.70 -11.42
N ASP A 194 -12.07 16.33 -10.50
CA ASP A 194 -10.65 16.09 -10.76
C ASP A 194 -10.34 14.61 -11.07
N ALA A 195 -11.35 13.82 -11.45
CA ALA A 195 -11.15 12.40 -11.75
C ALA A 195 -10.12 12.15 -12.86
N HIS A 196 -9.99 13.09 -13.80
CA HIS A 196 -9.05 13.03 -14.93
C HIS A 196 -7.57 13.05 -14.48
N SER A 197 -7.24 13.61 -13.31
CA SER A 197 -5.86 13.72 -12.82
C SER A 197 -5.45 12.57 -11.90
N ARG A 198 -6.37 11.68 -11.50
CA ARG A 198 -6.15 10.66 -10.45
C ARG A 198 -4.94 9.74 -10.65
N SER A 199 -4.57 9.47 -11.89
CA SER A 199 -3.40 8.64 -12.22
C SER A 199 -2.07 9.38 -12.04
N ASP A 200 -2.07 10.71 -12.03
CA ASP A 200 -0.94 11.53 -11.64
C ASP A 200 -1.10 11.89 -10.16
N ARG A 201 -0.50 11.08 -9.28
CA ARG A 201 -0.69 11.19 -7.82
C ARG A 201 -0.29 12.56 -7.29
N GLU A 202 0.77 13.15 -7.83
CA GLU A 202 1.24 14.45 -7.38
C GLU A 202 0.28 15.58 -7.80
N LEU A 203 -0.09 15.60 -9.09
CA LEU A 203 -1.05 16.56 -9.62
C LEU A 203 -2.40 16.44 -8.91
N HIS A 204 -2.94 15.22 -8.81
CA HIS A 204 -4.20 14.98 -8.11
C HIS A 204 -4.11 15.26 -6.62
N GLY A 205 -2.93 15.09 -6.02
CA GLY A 205 -2.63 15.48 -4.65
C GLY A 205 -2.97 16.93 -4.36
N GLN A 206 -2.80 17.83 -5.33
CA GLN A 206 -3.13 19.24 -5.18
C GLN A 206 -4.63 19.52 -4.99
N SER A 207 -5.51 18.54 -5.26
CA SER A 207 -6.96 18.65 -5.07
C SER A 207 -7.46 18.33 -3.66
N ILE A 208 -6.59 17.82 -2.78
CA ILE A 208 -6.98 17.55 -1.38
C ILE A 208 -7.52 18.83 -0.72
N PHE A 209 -8.55 18.65 0.12
CA PHE A 209 -9.30 19.75 0.74
C PHE A 209 -10.03 20.64 -0.28
N GLU A 210 -10.54 20.05 -1.37
CA GLU A 210 -11.17 20.80 -2.48
C GLU A 210 -10.28 21.94 -3.00
N HIS A 211 -8.99 21.65 -3.19
CA HIS A 211 -7.96 22.61 -3.62
C HIS A 211 -7.65 23.75 -2.63
N ASN A 212 -8.09 23.66 -1.37
CA ASN A 212 -7.80 24.68 -0.36
C ASN A 212 -6.30 24.75 -0.04
N LYS A 213 -5.64 25.78 -0.56
CA LYS A 213 -4.19 26.00 -0.40
C LYS A 213 -3.80 26.37 1.02
N ASP A 214 -4.66 27.04 1.78
CA ASP A 214 -4.36 27.41 3.16
C ASP A 214 -4.27 26.14 4.03
N MET A 215 -5.23 25.23 3.90
CA MET A 215 -5.20 23.94 4.59
C MET A 215 -3.99 23.08 4.18
N GLN A 216 -3.63 23.09 2.89
CA GLN A 216 -2.42 22.42 2.40
C GLN A 216 -1.16 22.99 3.07
N GLN A 217 -1.04 24.31 3.18
CA GLN A 217 0.09 24.96 3.86
C GLN A 217 0.09 24.70 5.37
N GLU A 218 -1.07 24.66 6.02
CA GLU A 218 -1.17 24.30 7.44
C GLU A 218 -0.64 22.89 7.71
N VAL A 219 -1.01 21.91 6.87
CA VAL A 219 -0.50 20.53 6.98
C VAL A 219 1.02 20.48 6.80
N LEU A 220 1.56 21.21 5.81
CA LEU A 220 3.01 21.28 5.58
C LEU A 220 3.74 21.94 6.76
N ALA A 221 3.23 23.06 7.27
CA ALA A 221 3.79 23.75 8.43
C ALA A 221 3.74 22.88 9.70
N LEU A 222 2.66 22.10 9.86
CA LEU A 222 2.54 21.15 10.96
C LEU A 222 3.57 20.03 10.86
N LYS A 223 3.81 19.52 9.65
CA LYS A 223 4.83 18.50 9.37
C LYS A 223 6.24 19.03 9.66
N GLU A 224 6.54 20.25 9.25
CA GLU A 224 7.83 20.91 9.52
C GLU A 224 8.06 21.15 11.02
N LYS A 225 6.99 21.54 11.75
CA LYS A 225 7.04 21.75 13.21
C LYS A 225 7.19 20.45 14.00
N HIS A 226 6.75 19.33 13.44
CA HIS A 226 6.75 18.01 14.10
C HIS A 226 7.37 16.93 13.19
N PRO A 227 8.66 17.03 12.83
CA PRO A 227 9.31 16.11 11.88
C PRO A 227 9.41 14.67 12.40
N ASP A 228 9.29 14.48 13.71
CA ASP A 228 9.33 13.19 14.41
C ASP A 228 7.94 12.56 14.61
N LYS A 229 6.86 13.18 14.10
CA LYS A 229 5.48 12.75 14.33
C LYS A 229 4.72 12.58 13.02
N ARG A 230 3.78 11.64 13.01
CA ARG A 230 2.84 11.51 11.88
C ARG A 230 1.64 12.42 12.06
N ILE A 231 1.13 12.98 10.97
CA ILE A 231 -0.11 13.75 11.01
C ILE A 231 -1.29 12.78 11.06
N MET A 232 -2.16 12.95 12.06
CA MET A 232 -3.45 12.28 12.13
C MET A 232 -4.51 13.20 11.55
N LEU A 233 -5.06 12.84 10.39
CA LEU A 233 -6.13 13.60 9.73
C LEU A 233 -7.50 13.26 10.35
N ILE A 234 -8.24 14.26 10.84
CA ILE A 234 -9.43 14.05 11.66
C ILE A 234 -10.70 14.65 11.03
N ALA A 235 -11.77 13.85 11.00
CA ALA A 235 -13.16 14.30 10.86
C ALA A 235 -13.76 14.52 12.25
N GLU A 236 -13.80 15.76 12.72
CA GLU A 236 -14.25 16.08 14.08
C GLU A 236 -15.77 16.15 14.14
N LYS A 237 -16.39 15.54 15.16
CA LYS A 237 -17.85 15.36 15.25
C LYS A 237 -18.49 14.63 14.06
N GLY A 238 -17.70 13.85 13.31
CA GLY A 238 -18.20 13.10 12.17
C GLY A 238 -17.41 11.84 11.85
N THR A 239 -17.76 11.26 10.71
CA THR A 239 -17.22 10.03 10.16
C THR A 239 -16.22 10.36 9.05
N MET A 240 -15.06 9.73 9.07
CA MET A 240 -14.04 9.92 8.03
C MET A 240 -14.32 9.03 6.81
N GLY A 241 -14.23 9.60 5.61
CA GLY A 241 -14.23 8.88 4.34
C GLY A 241 -15.59 8.41 3.86
N VAL A 242 -16.67 9.14 4.18
CA VAL A 242 -18.01 8.78 3.69
C VAL A 242 -18.13 8.97 2.16
N GLY A 243 -19.03 8.23 1.53
CA GLY A 243 -19.29 8.34 0.09
C GLY A 243 -18.59 7.28 -0.74
N SER A 244 -18.15 7.67 -1.94
CA SER A 244 -17.70 6.74 -2.99
C SER A 244 -16.41 6.01 -2.67
N SER A 245 -16.28 4.78 -3.18
CA SER A 245 -15.02 4.04 -3.17
C SER A 245 -14.03 4.62 -4.17
N ARG A 246 -13.08 5.45 -3.72
CA ARG A 246 -11.99 5.95 -4.56
C ARG A 246 -10.64 5.87 -3.84
N MET A 247 -9.72 5.06 -4.38
CA MET A 247 -8.35 4.89 -3.87
C MET A 247 -7.62 6.23 -3.80
N SER A 248 -7.89 7.14 -4.74
CA SER A 248 -7.33 8.50 -4.79
C SER A 248 -7.51 9.30 -3.49
N GLY A 249 -8.61 9.10 -2.76
CA GLY A 249 -8.81 9.77 -1.47
C GLY A 249 -7.76 9.34 -0.43
N VAL A 250 -7.49 8.04 -0.32
CA VAL A 250 -6.43 7.52 0.57
C VAL A 250 -5.04 7.85 0.02
N ASN A 251 -4.84 7.80 -1.29
CA ASN A 251 -3.56 8.18 -1.91
C ASN A 251 -3.21 9.64 -1.63
N ASN A 252 -4.18 10.56 -1.71
CA ASN A 252 -3.97 11.96 -1.34
C ASN A 252 -3.63 12.07 0.15
N VAL A 253 -4.39 11.43 1.04
CA VAL A 253 -4.05 11.46 2.48
C VAL A 253 -2.65 10.92 2.73
N ALA A 254 -2.26 9.80 2.12
CA ALA A 254 -0.93 9.22 2.26
C ALA A 254 0.17 10.13 1.67
N LEU A 255 -0.06 10.75 0.51
CA LEU A 255 0.88 11.67 -0.11
C LEU A 255 1.21 12.85 0.82
N TRP A 256 0.19 13.43 1.44
CA TRP A 256 0.35 14.61 2.29
C TRP A 256 0.81 14.28 3.72
N THR A 257 0.31 13.20 4.32
CA THR A 257 0.48 12.91 5.76
C THR A 257 1.27 11.64 6.06
N GLY A 258 1.43 10.76 5.08
CA GLY A 258 2.13 9.49 5.21
C GLY A 258 3.64 9.58 5.05
N VAL A 259 4.27 8.41 4.90
CA VAL A 259 5.72 8.25 4.75
C VAL A 259 6.04 7.71 3.36
N SER A 260 7.20 8.08 2.80
CA SER A 260 7.63 7.54 1.51
C SER A 260 7.83 6.04 1.59
N SER A 261 7.29 5.29 0.62
CA SER A 261 7.41 3.83 0.57
C SER A 261 8.77 3.34 0.06
N SER A 262 9.51 4.19 -0.65
CA SER A 262 10.86 3.91 -1.17
C SER A 262 11.51 5.23 -1.57
N PRO A 263 12.83 5.39 -1.36
CA PRO A 263 13.56 6.55 -1.89
C PRO A 263 13.61 6.57 -3.43
N TYR A 264 13.35 5.44 -4.11
CA TYR A 264 13.49 5.28 -5.55
C TYR A 264 12.14 5.24 -6.30
N VAL A 265 11.02 5.32 -5.57
CA VAL A 265 9.67 5.27 -6.15
C VAL A 265 8.93 6.57 -5.83
N PRO A 266 8.75 7.45 -6.82
CA PRO A 266 8.23 8.79 -6.59
C PRO A 266 6.72 8.80 -6.31
N PHE A 267 6.27 9.69 -5.42
CA PHE A 267 4.85 9.96 -5.11
C PHE A 267 4.02 8.76 -4.62
N ILE A 268 4.68 7.72 -4.10
CA ILE A 268 4.03 6.57 -3.46
C ILE A 268 4.34 6.59 -1.97
N ASN A 269 3.41 7.15 -1.21
CA ASN A 269 3.47 7.17 0.24
C ASN A 269 2.52 6.15 0.85
N ILE A 270 2.86 5.69 2.04
CA ILE A 270 2.14 4.68 2.81
C ILE A 270 1.95 5.13 4.26
N ALA A 271 1.31 4.28 5.06
CA ALA A 271 1.09 4.43 6.48
C ALA A 271 0.42 5.76 6.92
N PRO A 272 -0.65 6.23 6.23
CA PRO A 272 -1.41 7.38 6.72
C PRO A 272 -2.07 7.07 8.06
N VAL A 273 -2.29 8.11 8.88
CA VAL A 273 -3.08 8.00 10.11
C VAL A 273 -4.32 8.87 9.96
N ILE A 274 -5.49 8.24 10.08
CA ILE A 274 -6.77 8.94 9.99
C ILE A 274 -7.62 8.67 11.22
N ALA A 275 -8.53 9.58 11.52
CA ALA A 275 -9.50 9.39 12.56
C ALA A 275 -10.84 10.07 12.27
N GLY A 276 -11.89 9.57 12.89
CA GLY A 276 -13.18 10.26 12.95
C GLY A 276 -13.76 10.12 14.34
N THR A 277 -14.46 11.16 14.81
CA THR A 277 -15.19 11.11 16.09
C THR A 277 -16.21 9.97 16.11
N ASN A 278 -16.91 9.75 14.99
CA ASN A 278 -17.97 8.75 14.84
C ASN A 278 -17.47 7.52 14.05
N GLY A 279 -16.16 7.34 13.95
CA GLY A 279 -15.53 6.24 13.23
C GLY A 279 -15.16 6.57 11.79
N ILE A 280 -14.95 5.52 10.99
CA ILE A 280 -14.44 5.59 9.63
C ILE A 280 -15.34 4.71 8.75
N ALA A 281 -15.68 5.19 7.56
CA ALA A 281 -16.47 4.43 6.61
C ALA A 281 -15.76 3.08 6.27
N PRO A 282 -16.45 1.93 6.25
CA PRO A 282 -15.82 0.62 6.11
C PRO A 282 -14.97 0.44 4.84
N ILE A 283 -15.44 0.98 3.71
CA ILE A 283 -14.69 0.94 2.44
C ILE A 283 -13.39 1.73 2.58
N PHE A 284 -13.48 2.97 3.08
CA PHE A 284 -12.31 3.83 3.28
C PHE A 284 -11.31 3.21 4.26
N LEU A 285 -11.78 2.60 5.35
CA LEU A 285 -10.93 1.90 6.31
C LEU A 285 -10.19 0.71 5.69
N THR A 286 -10.84 -0.01 4.78
CA THR A 286 -10.21 -1.12 4.03
C THR A 286 -9.07 -0.59 3.18
N THR A 287 -9.32 0.50 2.45
CA THR A 287 -8.31 1.18 1.61
C THR A 287 -7.14 1.72 2.43
N VAL A 288 -7.38 2.24 3.63
CA VAL A 288 -6.30 2.62 4.57
C VAL A 288 -5.45 1.41 4.98
N GLY A 289 -6.06 0.24 5.17
CA GLY A 289 -5.33 -1.00 5.41
C GLY A 289 -4.48 -1.46 4.22
N VAL A 290 -4.92 -1.19 2.98
CA VAL A 290 -4.14 -1.48 1.76
C VAL A 290 -2.80 -0.75 1.79
N THR A 291 -2.76 0.49 2.27
CA THR A 291 -1.55 1.32 2.36
C THR A 291 -0.83 1.21 3.70
N GLY A 292 -1.18 0.24 4.56
CA GLY A 292 -0.54 0.03 5.86
C GLY A 292 -0.85 1.13 6.89
N GLY A 293 -1.89 1.92 6.65
CA GLY A 293 -2.32 3.01 7.53
C GLY A 293 -3.09 2.57 8.76
N ILE A 294 -3.31 3.53 9.66
CA ILE A 294 -4.05 3.34 10.92
C ILE A 294 -5.32 4.18 10.89
N GLY A 295 -6.46 3.53 11.09
CA GLY A 295 -7.75 4.19 11.24
C GLY A 295 -8.27 4.11 12.66
N VAL A 296 -8.42 5.25 13.32
CA VAL A 296 -8.88 5.36 14.71
C VAL A 296 -10.32 5.90 14.78
N ASP A 297 -11.20 5.14 15.42
CA ASP A 297 -12.50 5.66 15.87
C ASP A 297 -12.28 6.36 17.22
N LEU A 298 -12.40 7.69 17.26
CA LEU A 298 -12.05 8.48 18.44
C LEU A 298 -13.12 8.39 19.53
N LYS A 299 -14.42 8.55 19.22
CA LYS A 299 -15.47 8.73 20.24
C LYS A 299 -15.06 9.70 21.36
N ASN A 300 -14.37 10.78 21.01
CA ASN A 300 -13.97 11.85 21.93
C ASN A 300 -15.17 12.70 22.41
N TRP A 301 -16.37 12.42 21.90
CA TRP A 301 -17.63 13.00 22.32
C TRP A 301 -18.56 11.92 22.86
N VAL A 302 -19.08 12.12 24.07
CA VAL A 302 -19.99 11.17 24.72
C VAL A 302 -21.34 11.81 25.00
N LYS A 303 -22.42 11.07 24.69
CA LYS A 303 -23.79 11.46 25.02
C LYS A 303 -23.93 11.60 26.53
N GLN A 304 -24.44 12.73 26.98
CA GLN A 304 -24.74 12.96 28.38
C GLN A 304 -26.01 12.21 28.79
N LYS A 305 -26.04 11.74 30.03
CA LYS A 305 -27.19 11.05 30.62
C LYS A 305 -27.66 11.77 31.88
N ASP A 306 -28.97 11.79 32.10
CA ASP A 306 -29.57 12.29 33.34
C ASP A 306 -29.43 11.28 34.49
N GLU A 307 -29.92 11.65 35.67
CA GLU A 307 -29.90 10.79 36.88
C GLU A 307 -30.67 9.48 36.71
N ASN A 308 -31.58 9.41 35.72
CA ASN A 308 -32.37 8.22 35.40
C ASN A 308 -31.74 7.38 34.26
N GLY A 309 -30.59 7.78 33.74
CA GLY A 309 -29.88 7.10 32.65
C GLY A 309 -30.40 7.40 31.24
N ASN A 310 -31.33 8.34 31.08
CA ASN A 310 -31.84 8.79 29.79
C ASN A 310 -30.88 9.79 29.14
N THR A 311 -30.79 9.77 27.81
CA THR A 311 -29.95 10.73 27.06
C THR A 311 -30.49 12.14 27.26
N ILE A 312 -29.64 13.07 27.72
CA ILE A 312 -29.98 14.49 27.78
C ILE A 312 -30.03 15.00 26.35
N VAL A 313 -31.14 15.62 25.97
CA VAL A 313 -31.35 16.24 24.66
C VAL A 313 -31.43 17.75 24.78
N ASP A 314 -31.03 18.46 23.72
CA ASP A 314 -31.16 19.91 23.63
C ASP A 314 -32.58 20.33 23.20
N LYS A 315 -32.77 21.62 22.87
CA LYS A 315 -34.07 22.19 22.50
C LYS A 315 -34.62 21.62 21.18
N ASP A 316 -33.75 21.07 20.34
CA ASP A 316 -34.10 20.51 19.04
C ASP A 316 -34.29 18.98 19.12
N GLY A 317 -34.11 18.38 20.31
CA GLY A 317 -34.24 16.95 20.55
C GLY A 317 -32.96 16.16 20.27
N GLU A 318 -31.84 16.83 20.02
CA GLU A 318 -30.56 16.19 19.71
C GLU A 318 -29.75 15.89 20.99
N PRO A 319 -29.03 14.76 21.07
CA PRO A 319 -28.23 14.41 22.24
C PRO A 319 -27.18 15.48 22.58
N VAL A 320 -27.17 15.95 23.84
CA VAL A 320 -26.10 16.81 24.36
C VAL A 320 -24.82 16.00 24.47
N LEU A 321 -23.79 16.43 23.76
CA LEU A 321 -22.47 15.79 23.75
C LEU A 321 -21.49 16.53 24.64
N LYS A 322 -20.71 15.78 25.43
CA LYS A 322 -19.56 16.30 26.18
C LYS A 322 -18.27 15.78 25.57
N GLN A 323 -17.34 16.68 25.33
CA GLN A 323 -15.98 16.31 24.92
C GLN A 323 -15.24 15.72 26.12
N VAL A 324 -14.68 14.50 25.96
CA VAL A 324 -13.91 13.81 27.01
C VAL A 324 -12.40 14.06 26.89
N TYR A 325 -11.93 14.37 25.69
CA TYR A 325 -10.55 14.81 25.43
C TYR A 325 -10.48 15.61 24.13
N SER A 326 -9.51 16.52 24.04
CA SER A 326 -9.32 17.37 22.86
C SER A 326 -8.56 16.64 21.76
N VAL A 327 -8.91 16.96 20.51
CA VAL A 327 -8.17 16.59 19.30
C VAL A 327 -7.96 17.80 18.39
N GLU A 328 -8.03 19.01 18.96
CA GLU A 328 -7.77 20.28 18.26
C GLU A 328 -6.44 20.22 17.48
N THR A 329 -6.39 20.84 16.31
CA THR A 329 -5.19 20.86 15.46
C THR A 329 -3.94 21.24 16.24
N GLY A 330 -2.90 20.41 16.14
CA GLY A 330 -1.65 20.57 16.89
C GLY A 330 -1.60 19.80 18.21
N THR A 331 -2.67 19.08 18.59
CA THR A 331 -2.63 18.18 19.76
C THR A 331 -1.71 17.02 19.47
N VAL A 332 -0.75 16.76 20.38
CA VAL A 332 0.14 15.60 20.30
C VAL A 332 -0.48 14.44 21.06
N LEU A 333 -0.60 13.30 20.39
CA LEU A 333 -1.11 12.06 20.95
C LEU A 333 -0.12 10.92 20.69
N THR A 334 -0.26 9.84 21.45
CA THR A 334 0.54 8.63 21.26
C THR A 334 -0.37 7.44 21.02
N ILE A 335 -0.21 6.78 19.87
CA ILE A 335 -0.80 5.47 19.60
C ILE A 335 0.17 4.43 20.16
N ASN A 336 -0.21 3.72 21.21
CA ASN A 336 0.59 2.62 21.72
C ASN A 336 0.08 1.29 21.14
N THR A 337 0.92 0.63 20.36
CA THR A 337 0.55 -0.54 19.55
C THR A 337 0.49 -1.83 20.36
N LYS A 338 1.20 -1.87 21.50
CA LYS A 338 1.31 -3.03 22.39
C LYS A 338 0.13 -3.12 23.35
N ASN A 339 -0.17 -2.03 24.06
CA ASN A 339 -1.31 -1.97 24.97
C ASN A 339 -2.62 -1.59 24.26
N LYS A 340 -2.54 -1.16 23.00
CA LYS A 340 -3.66 -0.81 22.11
C LYS A 340 -4.49 0.36 22.65
N LYS A 341 -3.81 1.36 23.19
CA LYS A 341 -4.42 2.58 23.74
C LYS A 341 -3.94 3.84 23.01
N LEU A 342 -4.76 4.88 23.10
CA LEU A 342 -4.42 6.24 22.71
C LEU A 342 -4.13 7.06 23.97
N TYR A 343 -3.04 7.83 23.96
CA TYR A 343 -2.60 8.66 25.08
C TYR A 343 -2.46 10.14 24.71
N SER A 344 -2.56 11.01 25.71
CA SER A 344 -2.05 12.39 25.69
C SER A 344 -1.09 12.56 26.87
N GLY A 345 0.21 12.64 26.59
CA GLY A 345 1.24 12.46 27.62
C GLY A 345 1.06 11.11 28.32
N ASP A 346 0.99 11.11 29.65
CA ASP A 346 0.78 9.88 30.44
C ASP A 346 -0.70 9.49 30.61
N GLN A 347 -1.63 10.33 30.14
CA GLN A 347 -3.07 10.09 30.31
C GLN A 347 -3.61 9.14 29.24
N GLU A 348 -4.10 7.96 29.65
CA GLU A 348 -4.89 7.09 28.77
C GLU A 348 -6.20 7.79 28.39
N LEU A 349 -6.43 7.95 27.09
CA LEU A 349 -7.65 8.55 26.55
C LEU A 349 -8.68 7.47 26.20
N LYS A 350 -8.24 6.41 25.50
CA LYS A 350 -9.15 5.41 24.95
C LYS A 350 -8.48 4.11 24.50
N ASP A 351 -9.26 3.03 24.55
CA ASP A 351 -8.98 1.76 23.84
C ASP A 351 -9.16 1.86 22.32
N ILE A 352 -8.11 1.52 21.58
CA ILE A 352 -8.07 1.50 20.12
C ILE A 352 -7.79 0.09 19.57
N SER A 353 -8.10 -0.97 20.32
CA SER A 353 -7.86 -2.37 19.91
C SER A 353 -8.52 -2.74 18.58
N ALA A 354 -9.63 -2.09 18.23
CA ALA A 354 -10.29 -2.26 16.92
C ALA A 354 -9.46 -1.71 15.75
N ALA A 355 -8.59 -0.72 15.99
CA ALA A 355 -7.63 -0.19 15.02
C ALA A 355 -6.37 -1.08 14.90
N LEU A 356 -6.13 -1.95 15.90
CA LEU A 356 -4.90 -2.75 16.06
C LEU A 356 -5.23 -4.23 16.27
N THR A 357 -6.13 -4.75 15.44
CA THR A 357 -6.37 -6.20 15.38
C THR A 357 -5.11 -6.91 14.88
N PRO A 358 -4.90 -8.21 15.17
CA PRO A 358 -3.72 -8.93 14.71
C PRO A 358 -3.46 -8.76 13.20
N GLN A 359 -4.50 -8.85 12.37
CA GLN A 359 -4.41 -8.64 10.93
C GLN A 359 -4.01 -7.20 10.55
N LYS A 360 -4.54 -6.17 11.25
CA LYS A 360 -4.12 -4.78 11.00
C LYS A 360 -2.68 -4.55 11.41
N MET A 361 -2.21 -5.19 12.48
CA MET A 361 -0.80 -5.17 12.85
C MET A 361 0.06 -5.82 11.76
N GLU A 362 -0.36 -6.93 11.15
CA GLU A 362 0.38 -7.47 9.98
C GLU A 362 0.49 -6.45 8.85
N PHE A 363 -0.61 -5.75 8.54
CA PHE A 363 -0.63 -4.75 7.47
C PHE A 363 0.28 -3.56 7.77
N ILE A 364 0.29 -3.08 9.01
CA ILE A 364 1.18 -2.00 9.45
C ILE A 364 2.65 -2.46 9.33
N LYS A 365 2.98 -3.67 9.83
CA LYS A 365 4.33 -4.22 9.77
C LYS A 365 4.83 -4.39 8.33
N ALA A 366 3.97 -4.89 7.44
CA ALA A 366 4.31 -5.12 6.03
C ALA A 366 4.19 -3.87 5.14
N GLY A 367 3.78 -2.72 5.69
CA GLY A 367 3.54 -1.51 4.92
C GLY A 367 2.35 -1.59 3.95
N GLY A 368 1.45 -2.55 4.13
CA GLY A 368 0.27 -2.74 3.30
C GLY A 368 -0.32 -4.14 3.36
N SER A 369 -1.61 -4.25 3.02
CA SER A 369 -2.32 -5.53 3.05
C SER A 369 -1.90 -6.49 1.92
N TYR A 370 -1.52 -5.97 0.76
CA TYR A 370 -1.17 -6.80 -0.41
C TYR A 370 0.05 -7.68 -0.12
N ALA A 371 1.11 -7.13 0.48
CA ALA A 371 2.30 -7.88 0.85
C ALA A 371 1.98 -9.05 1.80
N VAL A 372 1.07 -8.86 2.76
CA VAL A 372 0.61 -9.92 3.67
C VAL A 372 -0.19 -10.99 2.93
N VAL A 373 -1.09 -10.60 2.03
CA VAL A 373 -1.93 -11.54 1.28
C VAL A 373 -1.10 -12.39 0.32
N PHE A 374 -0.19 -11.76 -0.43
CA PHE A 374 0.76 -12.46 -1.31
C PHE A 374 1.74 -13.32 -0.52
N GLY A 375 2.26 -12.80 0.60
CA GLY A 375 3.12 -13.56 1.50
C GLY A 375 2.47 -14.86 2.01
N LYS A 376 1.20 -14.81 2.42
CA LYS A 376 0.43 -16.00 2.81
C LYS A 376 0.31 -17.01 1.66
N LYS A 377 0.11 -16.55 0.42
CA LYS A 377 0.07 -17.43 -0.76
C LYS A 377 1.42 -18.08 -1.01
N LEU A 378 2.50 -17.30 -0.95
CA LEU A 378 3.87 -17.74 -1.18
C LEU A 378 4.32 -18.76 -0.13
N GLN A 379 3.99 -18.52 1.14
CA GLN A 379 4.22 -19.48 2.23
C GLN A 379 3.48 -20.80 2.00
N THR A 380 2.21 -20.73 1.59
CA THR A 380 1.39 -21.91 1.29
C THR A 380 1.99 -22.72 0.13
N PHE A 381 2.39 -22.04 -0.94
CA PHE A 381 3.09 -22.66 -2.07
C PHE A 381 4.36 -23.37 -1.59
N ALA A 382 5.23 -22.68 -0.85
CA ALA A 382 6.50 -23.23 -0.41
C ALA A 382 6.35 -24.47 0.48
N CYS A 383 5.44 -24.42 1.45
CA CYS A 383 5.16 -25.56 2.34
C CYS A 383 4.61 -26.76 1.55
N LYS A 384 3.74 -26.52 0.56
CA LYS A 384 3.21 -27.56 -0.33
C LYS A 384 4.34 -28.23 -1.12
N VAL A 385 5.24 -27.43 -1.70
CA VAL A 385 6.38 -27.94 -2.48
C VAL A 385 7.37 -28.73 -1.62
N LEU A 386 7.58 -28.31 -0.38
CA LEU A 386 8.43 -29.02 0.59
C LEU A 386 7.75 -30.24 1.25
N GLY A 387 6.42 -30.38 1.13
CA GLY A 387 5.66 -31.44 1.78
C GLY A 387 5.60 -31.31 3.31
N ILE A 388 5.60 -30.08 3.84
CA ILE A 388 5.55 -29.79 5.28
C ILE A 388 4.25 -29.08 5.67
N ASP A 389 3.91 -29.15 6.95
CA ASP A 389 2.82 -28.35 7.52
C ASP A 389 3.17 -26.86 7.50
N ILE A 390 2.16 -26.01 7.26
CA ILE A 390 2.34 -24.55 7.20
C ILE A 390 2.65 -24.02 8.60
N PRO A 391 3.85 -23.43 8.83
CA PRO A 391 4.16 -22.80 10.12
C PRO A 391 3.22 -21.62 10.41
N GLN A 392 2.76 -21.51 11.65
CA GLN A 392 1.91 -20.40 12.06
C GLN A 392 2.72 -19.11 12.25
N VAL A 393 2.99 -18.41 11.15
CA VAL A 393 3.64 -17.08 11.16
C VAL A 393 2.61 -15.96 11.26
N TYR A 394 1.54 -16.07 10.49
CA TYR A 394 0.47 -15.09 10.47
C TYR A 394 -0.62 -15.42 11.49
N ALA A 395 -1.30 -14.38 11.96
CA ALA A 395 -2.50 -14.49 12.77
C ALA A 395 -3.59 -15.27 12.01
N PRO A 396 -4.23 -16.25 12.67
CA PRO A 396 -5.32 -17.00 12.07
C PRO A 396 -6.50 -16.07 11.81
N SER A 397 -7.25 -16.36 10.74
CA SER A 397 -8.52 -15.68 10.48
C SER A 397 -9.49 -15.92 11.64
N LYS A 398 -10.21 -14.87 12.04
CA LYS A 398 -11.32 -15.01 12.99
C LYS A 398 -12.44 -15.80 12.33
N GLU A 399 -12.74 -16.98 12.81
CA GLU A 399 -13.85 -17.81 12.32
C GLU A 399 -14.91 -17.97 13.41
N ILE A 400 -16.14 -17.53 13.13
CA ILE A 400 -17.29 -17.70 14.01
C ILE A 400 -18.18 -18.80 13.43
N SER A 401 -18.47 -19.83 14.23
CA SER A 401 -19.41 -20.89 13.88
C SER A 401 -20.36 -21.10 15.04
N ILE A 402 -21.66 -21.18 14.77
CA ILE A 402 -22.72 -21.34 15.77
C ILE A 402 -23.49 -22.61 15.42
N GLU A 403 -23.41 -23.62 16.27
CA GLU A 403 -24.04 -24.91 16.04
C GLU A 403 -25.58 -24.80 16.08
N GLY A 404 -26.26 -25.46 15.15
CA GLY A 404 -27.72 -25.45 15.04
C GLY A 404 -28.33 -24.17 14.47
N GLN A 405 -27.53 -23.14 14.20
CA GLN A 405 -27.99 -21.91 13.57
C GLN A 405 -28.05 -22.06 12.03
N GLY A 406 -29.17 -21.60 11.44
CA GLY A 406 -29.31 -21.53 9.98
C GLY A 406 -28.52 -20.37 9.37
N LEU A 407 -28.18 -20.49 8.08
CA LEU A 407 -27.46 -19.46 7.34
C LEU A 407 -28.40 -18.47 6.65
N THR A 408 -28.04 -17.19 6.68
CA THR A 408 -28.59 -16.16 5.79
C THR A 408 -28.18 -16.41 4.33
N ALA A 409 -28.82 -15.73 3.37
CA ALA A 409 -28.45 -15.84 1.95
C ALA A 409 -27.00 -15.40 1.70
N VAL A 410 -26.55 -14.32 2.36
CA VAL A 410 -25.18 -13.82 2.26
C VAL A 410 -24.20 -14.85 2.82
N GLU A 411 -24.45 -15.39 4.01
CA GLU A 411 -23.57 -16.40 4.59
C GLU A 411 -23.49 -17.67 3.71
N LYS A 412 -24.57 -18.09 3.05
CA LYS A 412 -24.53 -19.20 2.08
C LYS A 412 -23.59 -18.92 0.91
N ILE A 413 -23.64 -17.71 0.34
CA ILE A 413 -22.78 -17.31 -0.78
C ILE A 413 -21.31 -17.30 -0.33
N PHE A 414 -21.01 -16.72 0.82
CA PHE A 414 -19.64 -16.66 1.34
C PHE A 414 -19.09 -18.04 1.72
N ASN A 415 -19.88 -18.89 2.38
CA ASN A 415 -19.45 -20.26 2.71
C ASN A 415 -19.23 -21.10 1.44
N LYS A 416 -20.06 -20.94 0.41
CA LYS A 416 -19.91 -21.67 -0.85
C LYS A 416 -18.58 -21.36 -1.56
N ASN A 417 -18.15 -20.11 -1.51
CA ASN A 417 -16.95 -19.64 -2.20
C ASN A 417 -15.73 -19.53 -1.25
N ALA A 418 -15.83 -19.98 -0.01
CA ALA A 418 -14.78 -19.81 0.98
C ALA A 418 -13.54 -20.66 0.67
N VAL A 419 -12.36 -20.07 0.79
CA VAL A 419 -11.07 -20.75 0.57
C VAL A 419 -10.17 -20.68 1.80
N GLY A 420 -9.58 -21.83 2.14
CA GLY A 420 -8.65 -21.95 3.26
C GLY A 420 -9.29 -21.74 4.63
N THR A 421 -10.58 -22.08 4.78
CA THR A 421 -11.28 -22.11 6.07
C THR A 421 -11.09 -23.43 6.79
N THR A 422 -11.36 -23.49 8.10
CA THR A 422 -11.31 -24.76 8.84
C THR A 422 -12.25 -25.79 8.19
N PRO A 423 -11.74 -26.96 7.76
CA PRO A 423 -12.56 -27.99 7.12
C PRO A 423 -13.79 -28.37 7.96
N GLY A 424 -14.96 -28.41 7.33
CA GLY A 424 -16.21 -28.81 7.96
C GLY A 424 -16.90 -27.75 8.83
N LYS A 425 -16.32 -26.56 9.01
CA LYS A 425 -16.99 -25.47 9.74
C LYS A 425 -17.90 -24.65 8.84
N THR A 426 -19.11 -24.39 9.35
CA THR A 426 -20.04 -23.41 8.78
C THR A 426 -19.80 -22.04 9.42
N LEU A 427 -19.37 -21.07 8.61
CA LEU A 427 -19.02 -19.73 9.07
C LEU A 427 -20.24 -18.81 9.15
N HIS A 428 -20.26 -17.95 10.16
CA HIS A 428 -21.31 -16.97 10.43
C HIS A 428 -20.75 -15.54 10.41
N THR A 429 -21.66 -14.57 10.40
CA THR A 429 -21.37 -13.14 10.42
C THR A 429 -20.34 -12.76 11.50
N GLY A 430 -19.38 -11.91 11.11
CA GLY A 430 -18.24 -11.52 11.95
C GLY A 430 -16.99 -12.39 11.79
N SER A 431 -17.05 -13.40 10.91
CA SER A 431 -15.87 -14.14 10.44
C SER A 431 -15.08 -13.35 9.39
N ASN A 432 -13.77 -13.55 9.37
CA ASN A 432 -12.88 -13.13 8.29
C ASN A 432 -12.69 -14.31 7.34
N VAL A 433 -13.05 -14.14 6.07
CA VAL A 433 -13.00 -15.21 5.07
C VAL A 433 -12.37 -14.68 3.79
N ARG A 434 -11.53 -15.51 3.16
CA ARG A 434 -11.13 -15.32 1.76
C ARG A 434 -12.12 -16.09 0.90
N VAL A 435 -12.57 -15.48 -0.19
CA VAL A 435 -13.52 -16.10 -1.11
C VAL A 435 -12.98 -16.08 -2.54
N GLU A 436 -13.38 -17.07 -3.33
CA GLU A 436 -13.26 -17.00 -4.77
C GLU A 436 -14.19 -15.90 -5.32
N VAL A 437 -13.67 -15.14 -6.28
CA VAL A 437 -14.39 -14.06 -6.95
C VAL A 437 -14.67 -14.49 -8.39
N ASN A 438 -15.95 -14.55 -8.76
CA ASN A 438 -16.37 -14.96 -10.11
C ASN A 438 -16.25 -13.81 -11.12
N ILE A 439 -16.74 -12.62 -10.76
CA ILE A 439 -16.84 -11.48 -11.68
C ILE A 439 -16.22 -10.25 -11.03
N VAL A 440 -15.39 -9.53 -11.78
CA VAL A 440 -14.81 -8.24 -11.38
C VAL A 440 -15.30 -7.14 -12.31
N GLY A 441 -15.82 -6.05 -11.74
CA GLY A 441 -16.26 -4.87 -12.48
C GLY A 441 -15.36 -3.68 -12.20
N SER A 442 -15.06 -2.91 -13.24
CA SER A 442 -14.34 -1.64 -13.17
C SER A 442 -15.06 -0.57 -14.00
N GLN A 443 -14.94 0.69 -13.60
CA GLN A 443 -15.51 1.83 -14.29
C GLN A 443 -14.43 2.85 -14.67
N ASP A 444 -14.73 3.78 -15.55
CA ASP A 444 -13.81 4.69 -16.24
C ASP A 444 -13.12 5.72 -15.36
N THR A 445 -13.73 6.17 -14.26
CA THR A 445 -13.11 7.13 -13.33
C THR A 445 -12.20 6.49 -12.27
N THR A 446 -12.20 5.17 -12.15
CA THR A 446 -11.37 4.37 -11.23
C THR A 446 -10.48 3.36 -11.97
N GLY A 447 -10.76 3.10 -13.25
CA GLY A 447 -10.07 2.09 -14.06
C GLY A 447 -8.59 2.39 -14.24
N LEU A 448 -8.21 3.65 -14.48
CA LEU A 448 -6.80 4.03 -14.59
C LEU A 448 -6.03 3.77 -13.29
N MET A 449 -6.59 4.15 -12.14
CA MET A 449 -5.98 3.81 -10.85
C MET A 449 -5.95 2.31 -10.61
N THR A 450 -6.98 1.58 -11.03
CA THR A 450 -7.02 0.12 -10.91
C THR A 450 -5.88 -0.50 -11.73
N SER A 451 -5.62 -0.01 -12.94
CA SER A 451 -4.45 -0.41 -13.75
C SER A 451 -3.15 -0.16 -13.01
N GLN A 452 -2.96 1.03 -12.46
CA GLN A 452 -1.74 1.38 -11.72
C GLN A 452 -1.53 0.51 -10.47
N GLU A 453 -2.59 0.22 -9.71
CA GLU A 453 -2.50 -0.67 -8.55
C GLU A 453 -2.17 -2.11 -8.97
N LEU A 454 -2.74 -2.60 -10.07
CA LEU A 454 -2.39 -3.90 -10.66
C LEU A 454 -0.94 -3.92 -11.12
N GLU A 455 -0.47 -2.87 -11.80
CA GLU A 455 0.90 -2.73 -12.26
C GLU A 455 1.89 -2.73 -11.09
N MET A 456 1.57 -2.02 -10.00
CA MET A 456 2.38 -1.98 -8.79
C MET A 456 2.43 -3.32 -8.04
N MET A 457 1.37 -4.12 -8.14
CA MET A 457 1.37 -5.51 -7.65
C MET A 457 2.05 -6.48 -8.63
N ALA A 458 2.55 -5.97 -9.76
CA ALA A 458 3.13 -6.72 -10.85
C ALA A 458 2.20 -7.72 -11.54
N ALA A 459 0.90 -7.40 -11.59
CA ALA A 459 -0.07 -8.20 -12.30
C ALA A 459 0.01 -7.96 -13.80
N THR A 460 0.18 -9.04 -14.58
CA THR A 460 0.07 -9.02 -16.06
C THR A 460 -1.30 -9.46 -16.55
N ILE A 461 -2.06 -10.15 -15.69
CA ILE A 461 -3.45 -10.55 -15.89
C ILE A 461 -4.23 -10.32 -14.59
N ILE A 462 -5.54 -10.11 -14.67
CA ILE A 462 -6.39 -9.89 -13.47
C ILE A 462 -6.40 -11.12 -12.57
N SER A 463 -6.67 -12.30 -13.14
CA SER A 463 -6.65 -13.59 -12.46
C SER A 463 -6.92 -14.70 -13.50
N PRO A 464 -6.30 -15.89 -13.39
CA PRO A 464 -6.61 -17.01 -14.26
C PRO A 464 -7.92 -17.72 -13.91
N ILE A 465 -8.53 -17.43 -12.75
CA ILE A 465 -9.72 -18.15 -12.23
C ILE A 465 -11.00 -17.31 -12.19
N VAL A 466 -10.95 -16.03 -12.59
CA VAL A 466 -12.17 -15.22 -12.71
C VAL A 466 -12.94 -15.65 -13.96
N ASP A 467 -14.26 -15.76 -13.84
CA ASP A 467 -15.14 -16.13 -14.96
C ASP A 467 -15.24 -15.00 -15.98
N ALA A 468 -15.29 -13.75 -15.49
CA ALA A 468 -15.33 -12.55 -16.35
C ALA A 468 -14.83 -11.29 -15.64
N GLY A 469 -14.25 -10.38 -16.42
CA GLY A 469 -14.01 -8.99 -16.04
C GLY A 469 -14.72 -8.04 -16.99
N TYR A 470 -15.22 -6.90 -16.51
CA TYR A 470 -15.75 -5.85 -17.38
C TYR A 470 -15.25 -4.46 -16.98
N GLN A 471 -15.05 -3.60 -17.98
CA GLN A 471 -14.72 -2.19 -17.84
C GLN A 471 -15.80 -1.37 -18.54
N SER A 472 -16.43 -0.43 -17.84
CA SER A 472 -17.45 0.47 -18.42
C SER A 472 -16.89 1.88 -18.66
N GLY A 473 -17.42 2.57 -19.68
CA GLY A 473 -17.26 4.01 -19.92
C GLY A 473 -18.58 4.72 -19.68
N CYS A 474 -18.95 4.96 -18.42
CA CYS A 474 -20.27 5.49 -18.06
C CYS A 474 -20.23 6.79 -17.26
N HIS A 475 -19.05 7.28 -16.87
CA HIS A 475 -18.87 8.49 -16.07
C HIS A 475 -18.18 9.63 -16.83
N THR A 476 -17.41 9.31 -17.87
CA THR A 476 -16.73 10.23 -18.81
C THR A 476 -17.16 9.89 -20.23
#